data_AF-A0A969PMF0-F1
#
_entry.id   AF-A0A969PMF0-F1
#
_cell.length_a   1.000
_cell.length_b   1.000
_cell.length_c   1.000
_cell.angle_alpha   90.00
_cell.angle_beta   90.00
_cell.angle_gamma   90.00
#
_symmetry.space_group_name_H-M   'P 1'
#
loop_
_entity.id
_entity.type
_entity.pdbx_description
1 polymer ?
#
loop_
_entity_poly.entity_id
_entity_poly.type
_entity_poly.pdbx_seq_one_letter_code
_entity_poly.pdbx_strand_id
1 'polypeptide(L)'
;MVLMVGLMPTNEREREVWVKLFPDGDRTHLPPNLQLMVLDETGEALMQATARSTESILLKFSGEVGEYFSLKIALDNLSLSEAFII
;
A
#
# COMPACT_ATOMS: atom_id res chain seq x y z
N MET A 1 -2.43 -13.41 1.46
CA MET A 1 -1.32 -12.42 1.46
C MET A 1 -1.56 -11.49 2.62
N VAL A 2 -0.55 -10.75 3.08
CA VAL A 2 -0.74 -9.81 4.20
C VAL A 2 -0.39 -8.40 3.76
N LEU A 3 -1.32 -7.47 4.00
CA LEU A 3 -1.10 -6.04 3.93
C LEU A 3 -0.85 -5.52 5.34
N MET A 4 0.27 -4.84 5.54
CA MET A 4 0.62 -4.21 6.80
C MET A 4 0.75 -2.71 6.58
N VAL A 5 0.02 -1.93 7.37
CA VAL A 5 0.08 -0.47 7.39
C VAL A 5 0.69 -0.05 8.72
N GLY A 6 1.80 0.68 8.65
CA GLY A 6 2.43 1.33 9.79
C GLY A 6 2.25 2.84 9.70
N LEU A 7 2.00 3.48 10.84
CA LEU A 7 1.87 4.92 10.98
C LEU A 7 2.85 5.38 12.06
N MET A 8 3.65 6.41 11.79
CA MET A 8 4.52 7.04 12.78
C MET A 8 4.36 8.55 12.75
N PRO A 9 4.10 9.19 13.90
CA PRO A 9 4.10 10.65 13.98
C PRO A 9 5.47 11.24 13.67
N THR A 10 5.52 12.18 12.72
CA THR A 10 6.71 12.99 12.44
C THR A 10 6.59 14.38 13.10
N ASN A 11 5.38 14.93 13.18
CA ASN A 11 5.04 16.12 13.96
C ASN A 11 3.57 16.08 14.42
N GLU A 12 2.99 17.19 14.87
CA GLU A 12 1.60 17.24 15.36
C GLU A 12 0.58 16.79 14.31
N ARG A 13 0.76 17.19 13.05
CA ARG A 13 -0.18 16.95 11.95
C ARG A 13 0.28 15.89 10.97
N GLU A 14 1.58 15.73 10.78
CA GLU A 14 2.11 14.83 9.76
C GLU A 14 2.40 13.44 10.34
N ARG A 15 2.10 12.42 9.54
CA ARG A 15 2.40 11.00 9.80
C ARG A 15 3.20 10.45 8.63
N GLU A 16 4.28 9.74 8.93
CA GLU A 16 4.91 8.84 7.96
C GLU A 16 4.10 7.54 7.93
N VAL A 17 3.75 7.11 6.72
CA VAL A 17 2.99 5.90 6.44
C VAL A 17 3.86 4.92 5.68
N TRP A 18 3.89 3.67 6.15
CA TRP A 18 4.51 2.56 5.43
C TRP A 18 3.49 1.48 5.12
N VAL A 19 3.39 1.15 3.85
CA VAL A 19 2.52 0.09 3.37
C VAL A 19 3.38 -1.03 2.85
N LYS A 20 3.34 -2.17 3.52
CA LYS A 20 4.08 -3.36 3.14
C LYS A 20 3.12 -4.46 2.71
N LEU A 21 3.33 -5.00 1.51
CA LEU A 21 2.64 -6.17 1.00
C LEU A 21 3.63 -7.32 0.91
N PHE A 22 3.30 -8.44 1.54
CA PHE A 22 4.14 -9.65 1.55
C PHE A 22 3.27 -10.92 1.46
N PRO A 23 3.81 -12.04 0.96
CA PRO A 23 3.08 -13.29 0.89
C PRO A 23 2.72 -13.81 2.28
N ASP A 24 1.60 -14.53 2.38
CA ASP A 24 1.19 -15.27 3.58
C ASP A 24 1.52 -16.76 3.47
N GLY A 25 1.60 -17.43 4.62
CA GLY A 25 1.88 -18.86 4.69
C GLY A 25 3.29 -19.21 4.18
N ASP A 26 3.40 -20.31 3.43
CA ASP A 26 4.68 -20.88 2.98
C ASP A 26 5.25 -20.24 1.70
N ARG A 27 4.59 -19.23 1.14
CA ARG A 27 5.08 -18.56 -0.08
C ARG A 27 6.16 -17.55 0.27
N THR A 28 7.28 -17.59 -0.45
CA THR A 28 8.41 -16.67 -0.25
C THR A 28 8.35 -15.44 -1.15
N HIS A 29 7.59 -15.49 -2.25
CA HIS A 29 7.52 -14.41 -3.24
C HIS A 29 6.08 -14.02 -3.53
N LEU A 30 5.88 -12.73 -3.82
CA LEU A 30 4.63 -12.21 -4.35
C LEU A 30 4.40 -12.75 -5.78
N PRO A 31 3.14 -12.99 -6.15
CA PRO A 31 2.78 -13.28 -7.54
C PRO A 31 3.36 -12.24 -8.50
N PRO A 32 3.91 -12.65 -9.65
CA PRO A 32 4.34 -11.71 -10.68
C PRO A 32 3.14 -10.86 -11.15
N ASN A 33 3.40 -9.61 -11.52
CA ASN A 33 2.39 -8.63 -11.95
C ASN A 33 1.41 -8.17 -10.85
N LEU A 34 1.59 -8.60 -9.60
CA LEU A 34 0.84 -8.04 -8.48
C LEU A 34 1.20 -6.56 -8.31
N GLN A 35 0.21 -5.69 -8.34
CA GLN A 35 0.37 -4.24 -8.19
C GLN A 35 -0.15 -3.81 -6.83
N LEU A 36 0.61 -2.94 -6.17
CA LEU A 36 0.15 -2.17 -5.01
C LEU A 36 0.17 -0.69 -5.39
N MET A 37 -0.94 0.00 -5.17
CA MET A 37 -1.11 1.42 -5.46
C MET A 37 -1.60 2.15 -4.20
N VAL A 38 -1.13 3.37 -4.01
CA VAL A 38 -1.68 4.34 -3.07
C VAL A 38 -2.42 5.38 -3.90
N LEU A 39 -3.70 5.53 -3.62
CA LEU A 39 -4.62 6.43 -4.31
C LEU A 39 -5.03 7.57 -3.37
N ASP A 40 -5.26 8.75 -3.93
CA ASP A 40 -5.87 9.87 -3.22
C ASP A 40 -7.40 9.76 -3.13
N GLU A 41 -8.05 10.79 -2.61
CA GLU A 41 -9.51 10.89 -2.49
C GLU A 41 -10.26 10.87 -3.82
N THR A 42 -9.61 11.25 -4.92
CA THR A 42 -10.19 11.22 -6.27
C THR A 42 -10.03 9.85 -6.94
N GLY A 43 -9.24 8.96 -6.32
CA GLY A 43 -8.87 7.66 -6.87
C GLY A 43 -7.67 7.71 -7.81
N GLU A 44 -6.97 8.84 -7.89
CA GLU A 44 -5.75 8.96 -8.69
C GLU A 44 -4.57 8.32 -7.97
N ALA A 45 -3.73 7.60 -8.73
CA ALA A 45 -2.58 6.92 -8.16
C ALA A 45 -1.43 7.89 -7.88
N LEU A 46 -1.20 8.14 -6.59
CA LEU A 46 -0.04 8.91 -6.12
C LEU A 46 1.24 8.08 -6.18
N MET A 47 1.15 6.78 -5.84
CA MET A 47 2.28 5.85 -5.87
C MET A 47 1.84 4.48 -6.34
N GLN A 48 2.76 3.76 -7.00
CA GLN A 48 2.54 2.38 -7.41
C GLN A 48 3.82 1.57 -7.46
N ALA A 49 3.72 0.28 -7.19
CA ALA A 49 4.80 -0.69 -7.40
C ALA A 49 4.23 -2.02 -7.89
N THR A 50 5.01 -2.73 -8.71
CA THR A 50 4.62 -4.01 -9.31
C THR A 50 5.63 -5.09 -8.92
N ALA A 51 5.16 -6.21 -8.41
CA ALA A 51 5.98 -7.37 -8.08
C ALA A 51 6.52 -8.03 -9.36
N ARG A 52 7.82 -8.33 -9.34
CA ARG A 52 8.53 -9.06 -10.40
C ARG A 52 9.31 -10.21 -9.78
N SER A 53 8.59 -11.13 -9.12
CA SER A 53 9.15 -12.15 -8.24
C SER A 53 9.95 -11.55 -7.07
N THR A 54 9.34 -10.60 -6.36
CA THR A 54 9.91 -9.97 -5.15
C THR A 54 9.32 -10.58 -3.89
N GLU A 55 10.08 -10.61 -2.81
CA GLU A 55 9.60 -11.11 -1.50
C GLU A 55 8.56 -10.18 -0.88
N SER A 56 8.63 -8.88 -1.16
CA SER A 56 7.64 -7.91 -0.71
C SER A 56 7.65 -6.65 -1.58
N ILE A 57 6.59 -5.85 -1.44
CA ILE A 57 6.53 -4.46 -1.89
C ILE A 57 6.45 -3.58 -0.64
N LEU A 58 7.18 -2.48 -0.63
CA LEU A 58 7.13 -1.46 0.41
C LEU A 58 6.96 -0.08 -0.25
N LEU A 59 5.86 0.60 0.05
CA LEU A 59 5.64 1.99 -0.30
C LEU A 59 5.73 2.83 0.97
N LYS A 60 6.33 4.02 0.85
CA LYS A 60 6.48 4.98 1.94
C LYS A 60 5.99 6.34 1.46
N PHE A 61 5.14 6.99 2.26
CA PHE A 61 4.67 8.35 1.99
C PHE A 61 4.37 9.06 3.30
N SER A 62 4.27 10.37 3.24
CA SER A 62 3.76 11.18 4.36
C SER A 62 2.36 11.67 4.03
N GLY A 63 1.57 11.91 5.07
CA GLY A 63 0.33 12.67 4.96
C GLY A 63 -0.05 13.34 6.27
N GLU A 64 -0.99 14.26 6.21
CA GLU A 64 -1.53 14.97 7.36
C GLU A 64 -2.75 14.25 7.96
N VAL A 65 -2.96 14.42 9.26
CA VAL A 65 -4.17 13.95 9.95
C VAL A 65 -5.41 14.53 9.25
N GLY A 66 -6.32 13.64 8.87
CA GLY A 66 -7.53 13.99 8.11
C GLY A 66 -7.41 13.78 6.59
N GLU A 67 -6.21 13.53 6.05
CA GLU A 67 -6.07 13.15 4.64
C GLU A 67 -6.58 11.73 4.39
N TYR A 68 -7.30 11.57 3.28
CA TYR A 68 -7.87 10.30 2.85
C TYR A 68 -6.96 9.62 1.84
N PHE A 69 -6.72 8.32 2.05
CA PHE A 69 -6.01 7.46 1.12
C PHE A 69 -6.75 6.15 0.89
N SER A 70 -6.61 5.61 -0.31
CA SER A 70 -7.00 4.23 -0.61
C SER A 70 -5.82 3.42 -1.09
N LEU A 71 -5.61 2.26 -0.50
CA LEU A 71 -4.69 1.25 -1.01
C LEU A 71 -5.44 0.37 -1.97
N LYS A 72 -4.83 0.08 -3.13
CA LYS A 72 -5.38 -0.86 -4.10
C LYS A 72 -4.35 -1.92 -4.42
N ILE A 73 -4.73 -3.18 -4.24
CA ILE A 73 -3.96 -4.35 -4.63
C ILE A 73 -4.65 -4.93 -5.86
N ALA A 74 -3.92 -5.09 -6.96
CA ALA A 74 -4.47 -5.62 -8.22
C ALA A 74 -3.61 -6.76 -8.76
N LEU A 75 -4.25 -7.83 -9.21
CA LEU A 75 -3.63 -8.95 -9.92
C LEU A 75 -4.55 -9.35 -11.06
N ASP A 76 -4.08 -9.16 -12.29
CA ASP A 76 -4.84 -9.41 -13.52
C ASP A 76 -6.21 -8.70 -13.52
N ASN A 77 -7.30 -9.46 -13.34
CA ASN A 77 -8.68 -8.97 -13.32
C ASN A 77 -9.27 -8.85 -11.90
N LEU A 78 -8.50 -9.17 -10.87
CA LEU A 78 -8.90 -9.08 -9.48
C LEU A 78 -8.30 -7.85 -8.83
N SER A 79 -9.10 -7.14 -8.04
CA SER A 79 -8.58 -6.06 -7.20
C SER A 79 -9.27 -6.00 -5.85
N LEU A 80 -8.48 -5.69 -4.82
CA LEU A 80 -8.94 -5.37 -3.48
C LEU A 80 -8.56 -3.91 -3.20
N SER A 81 -9.47 -3.14 -2.63
CA SER A 81 -9.18 -1.79 -2.15
C SER A 81 -9.53 -1.66 -0.68
N GLU A 82 -8.69 -0.95 0.06
CA GLU A 82 -8.90 -0.60 1.46
C GLU A 82 -8.61 0.88 1.66
N ALA A 83 -9.57 1.59 2.23
CA ALA A 83 -9.50 3.03 2.44
C ALA A 83 -9.30 3.36 3.91
N PHE A 84 -8.54 4.41 4.18
CA PHE A 84 -8.31 4.93 5.52
C PHE A 84 -8.10 6.44 5.50
N ILE A 85 -8.23 7.02 6.70
CA ILE A 85 -7.90 8.42 6.97
C ILE A 85 -6.72 8.40 7.95
N ILE A 86 -5.74 9.26 7.71
CA ILE A 86 -4.58 9.42 8.60
C ILE A 86 -4.95 10.12 9.91
#